data_AF-A0A923FAG9-F1
#
_entry.id   AF-A0A923FAG9-F1
#
_cell.length_a   1.000
_cell.length_b   1.000
_cell.length_c   1.000
_cell.angle_alpha   90.00
_cell.angle_beta   90.00
_cell.angle_gamma   90.00
#
_symmetry.space_group_name_H-M   'P 1'
#
loop_
_entity.id
_entity.type
_entity.pdbx_description
1 polymer ?
#
loop_
_entity_poly.entity_id
_entity_poly.type
_entity_poly.pdbx_seq_one_letter_code
_entity_poly.pdbx_strand_id
1 'polypeptide(L)'
;MSISIGTFFYPYLKFLHGAAYNLHQILEGLGVVSSTFNGRNDAGQIIGTYWSPDEAMVNTLGCLMMLSLLLIPLLAAAAYTVSKKRGVLIFFALLLLPGALNCLGLFPNINYLPIRYAINGVGKLGSEIGLIPLLMLCAITGWAVMVLIYDNLNLTERFRQIYDHFWFPLALVAAVFFVADNGANEDTTMLKEATASIQEASAFLLSQIKRYDDYCRANGLDSLKSCQWSSDSQWTFTHIKEGEASYFMDFAPDDSKGFYAATRRTISDEDVIAIRKEINDYNLRLCPVKHFSNGMSRSSPLSSTCEYVPRGFCLNNPDGPPGLVDNNISSHTVALASECIVPWLAGVKPSLKQQMALVGQHDKAKNHRWLYFLAVAVAVGAKVALATTKLCLIDVRPVADRRRVLRVTRRRVRQCVQVMRRLLVGFGRIARFEAIRVAKVLKRRVERRD
;
A
#
# COMPACT_ATOMS: atom_id res chain seq x y z
N MET A 1 17.58 -28.89 26.87
CA MET A 1 17.14 -27.61 26.27
C MET A 1 18.14 -26.53 26.64
N SER A 2 18.95 -26.07 25.69
CA SER A 2 19.86 -24.94 25.94
C SER A 2 19.10 -23.64 25.79
N ILE A 3 18.86 -22.94 26.90
CA ILE A 3 18.33 -21.57 26.88
C ILE A 3 19.41 -20.69 26.26
N SER A 4 19.21 -20.27 25.01
CA SER A 4 20.12 -19.34 24.35
C SER A 4 19.56 -17.92 24.39
N ILE A 5 20.44 -16.93 24.41
CA ILE A 5 20.05 -15.52 24.34
C ILE A 5 19.21 -15.26 23.09
N GLY A 6 19.55 -15.90 21.96
CA GLY A 6 18.78 -15.83 20.71
C GLY A 6 17.34 -16.35 20.88
N THR A 7 17.15 -17.49 21.57
CA THR A 7 15.80 -18.01 21.84
C THR A 7 14.97 -17.10 22.73
N PHE A 8 15.58 -16.38 23.68
CA PHE A 8 14.85 -15.44 24.51
C PHE A 8 14.36 -14.22 23.73
N PHE A 9 15.20 -13.66 22.85
CA PHE A 9 14.87 -12.44 22.11
C PHE A 9 14.05 -12.66 20.83
N TYR A 10 13.99 -13.89 20.33
CA TYR A 10 13.26 -14.26 19.11
C TYR A 10 11.84 -13.68 18.99
N PRO A 11 10.93 -13.79 19.98
CA PRO A 11 9.57 -13.25 19.85
C PRO A 11 9.54 -11.73 19.67
N TYR A 12 10.44 -10.98 20.31
CA TYR A 12 10.52 -9.52 20.17
C TYR A 12 11.05 -9.12 18.79
N LEU A 13 12.08 -9.82 18.31
CA LEU A 13 12.62 -9.60 16.97
C LEU A 13 11.56 -9.90 15.92
N LYS A 14 10.84 -11.02 16.02
CA LYS A 14 9.78 -11.40 15.07
C LYS A 14 8.63 -10.38 15.07
N PHE A 15 8.26 -9.88 16.24
CA PHE A 15 7.23 -8.85 16.41
C PHE A 15 7.63 -7.54 15.72
N LEU A 16 8.85 -7.05 15.96
CA LEU A 16 9.35 -5.81 15.35
C LEU A 16 9.65 -5.96 13.86
N HIS A 17 10.13 -7.13 13.44
CA HIS A 17 10.38 -7.47 12.06
C HIS A 17 9.08 -7.46 11.23
N GLY A 18 8.02 -8.11 11.74
CA GLY A 18 6.70 -8.01 11.14
C GLY A 18 6.22 -6.56 11.06
N ALA A 19 6.31 -5.81 12.16
CA ALA A 19 5.97 -4.38 12.17
C ALA A 19 6.74 -3.58 11.11
N ALA A 20 8.03 -3.88 10.92
CA ALA A 20 8.90 -3.21 9.96
C ALA A 20 8.46 -3.45 8.51
N TYR A 21 8.19 -4.69 8.10
CA TYR A 21 7.69 -4.97 6.74
C TYR A 21 6.39 -4.23 6.43
N ASN A 22 5.44 -4.29 7.37
CA ASN A 22 4.12 -3.69 7.16
C ASN A 22 4.23 -2.16 7.11
N LEU A 23 5.02 -1.57 8.00
CA LEU A 23 5.30 -0.14 7.99
C LEU A 23 6.03 0.29 6.71
N HIS A 24 7.05 -0.47 6.28
CA HIS A 24 7.82 -0.17 5.08
C HIS A 24 6.95 -0.23 3.83
N GLN A 25 6.11 -1.25 3.69
CA GLN A 25 5.18 -1.38 2.57
C GLN A 25 4.22 -0.19 2.47
N ILE A 26 3.71 0.27 3.61
CA ILE A 26 2.81 1.43 3.65
C ILE A 26 3.56 2.72 3.28
N LEU A 27 4.77 2.92 3.81
CA LEU A 27 5.60 4.08 3.50
C LEU A 27 6.04 4.09 2.02
N GLU A 28 6.30 2.93 1.44
CA GLU A 28 6.61 2.77 0.01
C GLU A 28 5.39 3.10 -0.84
N GLY A 29 4.21 2.62 -0.47
CA GLY A 29 2.96 2.99 -1.13
C GLY A 29 2.58 4.47 -0.99
N LEU A 30 3.24 5.23 -0.10
CA LEU A 30 3.16 6.69 0.02
C LEU A 30 4.29 7.43 -0.71
N GLY A 31 5.26 6.70 -1.28
CA GLY A 31 6.44 7.27 -1.93
C GLY A 31 7.47 7.87 -0.95
N VAL A 32 7.41 7.52 0.35
CA VAL A 32 8.34 8.03 1.37
C VAL A 32 9.64 7.24 1.40
N VAL A 33 9.56 5.93 1.15
CA VAL A 33 10.70 5.02 1.07
C VAL A 33 10.60 4.20 -0.21
N SER A 34 11.68 3.55 -0.61
CA SER A 34 11.69 2.68 -1.80
C SER A 34 12.41 1.38 -1.49
N SER A 35 11.88 0.28 -2.03
CA SER A 35 12.53 -1.02 -2.04
C SER A 35 13.47 -1.22 -3.24
N THR A 36 13.64 -0.18 -4.06
CA THR A 36 14.46 -0.20 -5.28
C THR A 36 15.84 0.39 -5.00
N PHE A 37 16.87 -0.35 -5.37
CA PHE A 37 18.28 0.02 -5.18
C PHE A 37 19.01 0.12 -6.51
N ASN A 38 20.04 0.97 -6.54
CA ASN A 38 20.94 1.11 -7.68
C ASN A 38 22.23 0.36 -7.35
N GLY A 39 22.52 -0.73 -8.08
CA GLY A 39 23.80 -1.42 -8.00
C GLY A 39 24.91 -0.54 -8.59
N ARG A 40 26.01 -0.35 -7.85
CA ARG A 40 27.17 0.43 -8.28
C ARG A 40 28.42 -0.45 -8.38
N ASN A 41 29.29 -0.18 -9.36
CA ASN A 41 30.61 -0.82 -9.43
C ASN A 41 31.60 -0.13 -8.47
N ASP A 42 32.81 -0.70 -8.36
CA ASP A 42 33.90 -0.15 -7.54
C ASP A 42 34.33 1.28 -7.98
N ALA A 43 33.98 1.68 -9.20
CA ALA A 43 34.18 3.04 -9.71
C ALA A 43 32.99 3.99 -9.41
N GLY A 44 31.96 3.53 -8.70
CA GLY A 44 30.78 4.30 -8.32
C GLY A 44 29.73 4.48 -9.43
N GLN A 45 29.91 3.86 -10.59
CA GLN A 45 28.97 3.92 -11.71
C GLN A 45 27.80 2.95 -11.50
N ILE A 46 26.59 3.38 -11.88
CA ILE A 46 25.38 2.57 -11.77
C ILE A 46 25.40 1.50 -12.86
N ILE A 47 25.46 0.23 -12.45
CA ILE A 47 25.49 -0.94 -13.35
C ILE A 47 24.08 -1.50 -13.60
N GLY A 48 23.13 -1.21 -12.69
CA GLY A 48 21.76 -1.66 -12.82
C GLY A 48 20.91 -1.29 -11.62
N THR A 49 19.63 -1.62 -11.67
CA THR A 49 18.68 -1.50 -10.57
C THR A 49 18.20 -2.87 -10.14
N TYR A 50 18.04 -3.07 -8.84
CA TYR A 50 17.46 -4.29 -8.27
C TYR A 50 16.51 -3.93 -7.14
N TRP A 51 15.67 -4.88 -6.72
CA TRP A 51 14.71 -4.69 -5.64
C TRP A 51 14.97 -5.71 -4.53
N SER A 52 14.92 -5.26 -3.28
CA SER A 52 15.12 -6.12 -2.10
C SER A 52 14.35 -5.59 -0.90
N PRO A 53 13.11 -6.08 -0.66
CA PRO A 53 12.32 -5.70 0.51
C PRO A 53 13.06 -5.97 1.83
N ASP A 54 13.81 -7.07 1.87
CA ASP A 54 14.56 -7.51 3.05
C ASP A 54 15.69 -6.54 3.42
N GLU A 55 16.37 -5.98 2.40
CA GLU A 55 17.40 -4.96 2.60
C GLU A 55 16.77 -3.60 2.97
N ALA A 56 15.69 -3.22 2.28
CA ALA A 56 15.03 -1.92 2.47
C ALA A 56 14.42 -1.74 3.86
N MET A 57 13.84 -2.81 4.41
CA MET A 57 13.20 -2.76 5.72
C MET A 57 14.17 -2.59 6.89
N VAL A 58 15.48 -2.83 6.70
CA VAL A 58 16.46 -2.82 7.81
C VAL A 58 16.48 -1.46 8.51
N ASN A 59 16.39 -0.38 7.74
CA ASN A 59 16.30 0.98 8.28
C ASN A 59 15.04 1.17 9.11
N THR A 60 13.89 0.71 8.61
CA THR A 60 12.60 0.77 9.32
C THR A 60 12.64 -0.04 10.60
N LEU A 61 13.21 -1.24 10.57
CA LEU A 61 13.41 -2.10 11.73
C LEU A 61 14.32 -1.43 12.77
N GLY A 62 15.45 -0.85 12.34
CA GLY A 62 16.36 -0.12 13.21
C GLY A 62 15.66 1.03 13.94
N CYS A 63 14.84 1.81 13.24
CA CYS A 63 14.02 2.87 13.85
C CYS A 63 13.01 2.31 14.88
N LEU A 64 12.32 1.21 14.56
CA LEU A 64 11.36 0.58 15.48
C LEU A 64 12.04 -0.03 16.71
N MET A 65 13.25 -0.59 16.56
CA MET A 65 14.05 -1.08 17.68
C MET A 65 14.47 0.08 18.59
N MET A 66 14.97 1.18 18.02
CA MET A 66 15.32 2.38 18.80
C MET A 66 14.11 2.96 19.53
N LEU A 67 12.96 3.05 18.85
CA LEU A 67 11.69 3.47 19.46
C LEU A 67 11.31 2.56 20.63
N SER A 68 11.39 1.24 20.45
CA SER A 68 11.07 0.26 21.49
C SER A 68 12.00 0.38 22.70
N LEU A 69 13.29 0.59 22.49
CA LEU A 69 14.27 0.81 23.56
C LEU A 69 13.98 2.11 24.33
N LEU A 70 13.54 3.18 23.65
CA LEU A 70 13.12 4.44 24.27
C LEU A 70 11.79 4.30 25.05
N LEU A 71 10.90 3.41 24.59
CA LEU A 71 9.62 3.17 25.26
C LEU A 71 9.77 2.42 26.59
N ILE A 72 10.77 1.53 26.74
CA ILE A 72 11.00 0.78 27.99
C ILE A 72 11.12 1.70 29.23
N PRO A 73 12.01 2.71 29.29
CA PRO A 73 12.11 3.60 30.44
C PRO A 73 10.86 4.46 30.63
N LEU A 74 10.18 4.86 29.55
CA LEU A 74 8.92 5.60 29.61
C LEU A 74 7.82 4.77 30.27
N LEU A 75 7.70 3.51 29.88
CA LEU A 75 6.74 2.55 30.42
C LEU A 75 7.06 2.20 31.87
N ALA A 76 8.33 2.01 32.22
CA ALA A 76 8.75 1.81 33.60
C ALA A 76 8.38 3.02 34.47
N ALA A 77 8.53 4.25 33.96
CA ALA A 77 8.14 5.47 34.65
C ALA A 77 6.60 5.53 34.85
N ALA A 78 5.82 5.22 33.82
CA ALA A 78 4.36 5.15 33.91
C ALA A 78 3.89 4.05 34.88
N ALA A 79 4.48 2.85 34.84
CA ALA A 79 4.17 1.78 35.78
C ALA A 79 4.50 2.18 37.23
N TYR A 80 5.59 2.93 37.43
CA TYR A 80 5.97 3.48 38.72
C TYR A 80 4.98 4.54 39.24
N THR A 81 4.43 5.41 38.39
CA THR A 81 3.39 6.36 38.84
C THR A 81 2.13 5.61 39.28
N VAL A 82 1.74 4.57 38.54
CA VAL A 82 0.56 3.75 38.85
C VAL A 82 0.71 3.07 40.22
N SER A 83 1.73 2.23 40.43
CA SER A 83 1.81 1.36 41.64
C SER A 83 3.22 1.28 42.28
N LYS A 84 4.03 2.34 42.15
CA LYS A 84 5.40 2.42 42.70
C LYS A 84 6.24 1.19 42.27
N LYS A 85 6.94 0.55 43.20
CA LYS A 85 7.79 -0.63 42.94
C LYS A 85 7.00 -1.83 42.41
N ARG A 86 5.76 -2.05 42.89
CA ARG A 86 4.92 -3.17 42.44
C ARG A 86 4.56 -3.03 40.97
N GLY A 87 4.22 -1.83 40.52
CA GLY A 87 3.94 -1.56 39.11
C GLY A 87 5.14 -1.85 38.21
N VAL A 88 6.34 -1.40 38.62
CA VAL A 88 7.58 -1.68 37.87
C VAL A 88 7.89 -3.18 37.81
N LEU A 89 7.69 -3.92 38.90
CA LEU A 89 7.87 -5.38 38.93
C LEU A 89 6.91 -6.09 37.97
N ILE A 90 5.63 -5.72 37.98
CA ILE A 90 4.63 -6.28 37.06
C ILE A 90 5.00 -5.96 35.61
N PHE A 91 5.43 -4.72 35.33
CA PHE A 91 5.88 -4.34 33.99
C PHE A 91 7.05 -5.20 33.50
N PHE A 92 8.10 -5.38 34.31
CA PHE A 92 9.23 -6.23 33.91
C PHE A 92 8.84 -7.70 33.80
N ALA A 93 7.95 -8.20 34.66
CA ALA A 93 7.42 -9.56 34.54
C ALA A 93 6.70 -9.76 33.21
N LEU A 94 5.82 -8.82 32.81
CA LEU A 94 5.13 -8.86 31.52
C LEU A 94 6.09 -8.68 30.34
N LEU A 95 7.10 -7.81 30.47
CA LEU A 95 8.09 -7.57 29.43
C LEU A 95 8.94 -8.82 29.17
N LEU A 96 9.32 -9.58 30.20
CA LEU A 96 10.15 -10.78 30.10
C LEU A 96 9.34 -12.05 29.73
N LEU A 97 8.02 -12.01 29.89
CA LEU A 97 7.14 -13.17 29.72
C LEU A 97 7.21 -13.79 28.31
N PRO A 98 7.13 -13.04 27.19
CA PRO A 98 7.23 -13.63 25.85
C PRO A 98 8.53 -14.41 25.64
N GLY A 99 9.67 -13.84 26.06
CA GLY A 99 10.97 -14.51 25.96
C GLY A 99 11.05 -15.77 26.83
N ALA A 100 10.52 -15.71 28.07
CA ALA A 100 10.46 -16.87 28.95
C ALA A 100 9.59 -17.99 28.37
N LEU A 101 8.39 -17.66 27.86
CA LEU A 101 7.50 -18.64 27.20
C LEU A 101 8.15 -19.25 25.96
N ASN A 102 8.91 -18.48 25.19
CA ASN A 102 9.60 -18.99 23.99
C ASN A 102 10.74 -19.96 24.37
N CYS A 103 11.50 -19.65 25.43
CA CYS A 103 12.50 -20.56 25.98
C CYS A 103 11.90 -21.88 26.49
N LEU A 104 10.65 -21.84 26.99
CA LEU A 104 9.89 -23.03 27.41
C LEU A 104 9.20 -23.77 26.25
N GLY A 105 9.29 -23.26 25.01
CA GLY A 105 8.57 -23.82 23.86
C GLY A 105 7.05 -23.63 23.90
N LEU A 106 6.55 -22.76 24.78
CA LEU A 106 5.13 -22.47 24.97
C LEU A 106 4.65 -21.26 24.16
N PHE A 107 5.57 -20.49 23.55
CA PHE A 107 5.19 -19.33 22.75
C PHE A 107 4.71 -19.75 21.35
N PRO A 108 3.56 -19.26 20.89
CA PRO A 108 3.00 -19.65 19.60
C PRO A 108 3.86 -19.12 18.43
N ASN A 109 3.97 -19.91 17.37
CA ASN A 109 4.67 -19.51 16.15
C ASN A 109 3.77 -18.61 15.27
N ILE A 110 3.70 -17.32 15.59
CA ILE A 110 2.85 -16.35 14.87
C ILE A 110 3.61 -15.77 13.68
N ASN A 111 3.05 -15.83 12.47
CA ASN A 111 3.62 -15.17 11.29
C ASN A 111 3.09 -13.74 11.15
N TYR A 112 3.95 -12.75 11.36
CA TYR A 112 3.63 -11.33 11.24
C TYR A 112 4.00 -10.73 9.87
N LEU A 113 4.56 -11.52 8.98
CA LEU A 113 4.98 -11.07 7.65
C LEU A 113 3.79 -10.98 6.70
N PRO A 114 3.80 -10.02 5.76
CA PRO A 114 2.83 -10.01 4.69
C PRO A 114 2.97 -11.24 3.80
N ILE A 115 1.83 -11.83 3.41
CA ILE A 115 1.80 -13.00 2.50
C ILE A 115 2.37 -12.62 1.13
N ARG A 116 2.17 -11.38 0.70
CA ARG A 116 2.71 -10.82 -0.53
C ARG A 116 3.19 -9.40 -0.26
N TYR A 117 4.42 -9.12 -0.68
CA TYR A 117 4.96 -7.77 -0.70
C TYR A 117 4.74 -7.16 -2.09
N ALA A 118 4.16 -5.97 -2.14
CA ALA A 118 3.91 -5.26 -3.39
C ALA A 118 4.86 -4.05 -3.48
N ILE A 119 5.81 -4.12 -4.41
CA ILE A 119 6.74 -3.02 -4.71
C ILE A 119 5.92 -1.86 -5.29
N ASN A 120 6.17 -0.63 -4.80
CA ASN A 120 5.35 0.55 -5.11
C ASN A 120 3.84 0.32 -4.89
N GLY A 121 3.47 -0.53 -3.92
CA GLY A 121 2.11 -1.00 -3.70
C GLY A 121 1.16 0.06 -3.12
N VAL A 122 0.80 1.07 -3.92
CA VAL A 122 -0.27 2.02 -3.57
C VAL A 122 -1.56 1.23 -3.27
N GLY A 123 -2.24 1.54 -2.17
CA GLY A 123 -3.44 0.82 -1.70
C GLY A 123 -3.18 -0.50 -0.95
N LYS A 124 -1.92 -0.92 -0.78
CA LYS A 124 -1.55 -2.13 -0.02
C LYS A 124 -1.07 -1.78 1.39
N LEU A 125 -1.79 -2.26 2.39
CA LEU A 125 -1.55 -1.97 3.81
C LEU A 125 -0.75 -3.06 4.57
N GLY A 126 -0.14 -3.99 3.85
CA GLY A 126 0.49 -5.17 4.44
C GLY A 126 -0.53 -6.24 4.86
N SER A 127 -0.23 -6.95 5.94
CA SER A 127 -1.05 -8.00 6.57
C SER A 127 -1.77 -7.51 7.82
N GLU A 128 -2.98 -8.02 8.03
CA GLU A 128 -3.80 -7.76 9.21
C GLU A 128 -3.05 -8.09 10.52
N ILE A 129 -2.43 -9.28 10.57
CA ILE A 129 -1.66 -9.74 11.74
C ILE A 129 -0.40 -8.89 11.94
N GLY A 130 0.25 -8.46 10.86
CA GLY A 130 1.45 -7.64 10.91
C GLY A 130 1.22 -6.18 11.30
N LEU A 131 -0.02 -5.68 11.19
CA LEU A 131 -0.43 -4.37 11.71
C LEU A 131 -0.62 -4.37 13.24
N ILE A 132 -0.97 -5.51 13.85
CA ILE A 132 -1.18 -5.62 15.30
C ILE A 132 0.04 -5.12 16.09
N PRO A 133 1.29 -5.50 15.75
CA PRO A 133 2.47 -4.95 16.38
C PRO A 133 2.56 -3.42 16.41
N LEU A 134 2.25 -2.76 15.28
CA LEU A 134 2.29 -1.30 15.16
C LEU A 134 1.21 -0.65 16.03
N LEU A 135 -0.01 -1.16 15.97
CA LEU A 135 -1.13 -0.68 16.78
C LEU A 135 -0.85 -0.85 18.28
N MET A 136 -0.26 -1.98 18.68
CA MET A 136 0.14 -2.25 20.06
C MET A 136 1.22 -1.26 20.54
N LEU A 137 2.25 -1.00 19.72
CA LEU A 137 3.27 0.01 20.06
C LEU A 137 2.65 1.40 20.24
N CYS A 138 1.76 1.81 19.35
CA CYS A 138 1.02 3.08 19.46
C CYS A 138 0.14 3.14 20.72
N ALA A 139 -0.63 2.10 21.00
CA ALA A 139 -1.49 2.04 22.18
C ALA A 139 -0.69 2.06 23.49
N ILE A 140 0.39 1.30 23.57
CA ILE A 140 1.29 1.28 24.73
C ILE A 140 1.95 2.65 24.94
N THR A 141 2.35 3.32 23.84
CA THR A 141 2.89 4.69 23.88
C THR A 141 1.86 5.68 24.40
N GLY A 142 0.63 5.65 23.86
CA GLY A 142 -0.47 6.50 24.31
C GLY A 142 -0.83 6.28 25.77
N TRP A 143 -0.84 5.03 26.23
CA TRP A 143 -1.04 4.69 27.63
C TRP A 143 0.03 5.30 28.53
N ALA A 144 1.31 5.10 28.21
CA ALA A 144 2.42 5.58 29.02
C ALA A 144 2.41 7.11 29.15
N VAL A 145 2.25 7.79 28.02
CA VAL A 145 2.21 9.26 27.95
C VAL A 145 1.04 9.79 28.76
N MET A 146 -0.17 9.24 28.58
CA MET A 146 -1.36 9.74 29.26
C MET A 146 -1.30 9.51 30.78
N VAL A 147 -0.80 8.37 31.25
CA VAL A 147 -0.58 8.12 32.69
C VAL A 147 0.34 9.19 33.30
N LEU A 148 1.44 9.51 32.61
CA LEU A 148 2.40 10.51 33.09
C LEU A 148 1.80 11.92 33.04
N ILE A 149 1.08 12.28 31.99
CA ILE A 149 0.38 13.57 31.88
C ILE A 149 -0.62 13.72 33.03
N TYR A 150 -1.41 12.67 33.30
CA TYR A 150 -2.42 12.69 34.36
C TYR A 150 -1.81 12.93 35.75
N ASP A 151 -0.73 12.22 36.11
CA ASP A 151 -0.03 12.40 37.40
C ASP A 151 0.70 13.76 37.49
N ASN A 152 1.26 14.26 36.39
CA ASN A 152 2.07 15.48 36.40
C ASN A 152 1.22 16.76 36.37
N LEU A 153 0.18 16.79 35.53
CA LEU A 153 -0.72 17.94 35.36
C LEU A 153 -1.88 17.96 36.36
N ASN A 154 -2.01 16.93 37.19
CA ASN A 154 -3.03 16.85 38.22
C ASN A 154 -4.46 16.87 37.65
N LEU A 155 -4.67 16.11 36.58
CA LEU A 155 -5.97 16.04 35.90
C LEU A 155 -7.03 15.41 36.81
N THR A 156 -8.27 15.87 36.66
CA THR A 156 -9.42 15.48 37.49
C THR A 156 -10.46 14.72 36.66
N GLU A 157 -11.54 14.27 37.30
CA GLU A 157 -12.65 13.56 36.64
C GLU A 157 -13.23 14.31 35.43
N ARG A 158 -13.22 15.66 35.47
CA ARG A 158 -13.71 16.50 34.36
C ARG A 158 -12.93 16.25 33.07
N PHE A 159 -11.61 16.06 33.15
CA PHE A 159 -10.79 15.74 31.98
C PHE A 159 -11.18 14.39 31.38
N ARG A 160 -11.47 13.39 32.23
CA ARG A 160 -11.93 12.08 31.77
C ARG A 160 -13.25 12.19 31.01
N GLN A 161 -14.21 12.94 31.55
CA GLN A 161 -15.49 13.18 30.89
C GLN A 161 -15.32 13.90 29.55
N ILE A 162 -14.45 14.91 29.46
CA ILE A 162 -14.13 15.58 28.19
C ILE A 162 -13.51 14.60 27.18
N TYR A 163 -12.59 13.75 27.65
CA TYR A 163 -11.99 12.71 26.82
C TYR A 163 -13.03 11.70 26.31
N ASP A 164 -14.03 11.36 27.13
CA ASP A 164 -15.13 10.49 26.72
C ASP A 164 -15.99 11.13 25.61
N HIS A 165 -16.15 12.46 25.60
CA HIS A 165 -16.84 13.14 24.50
C HIS A 165 -16.08 13.06 23.17
N PHE A 166 -14.75 12.96 23.20
CA PHE A 166 -13.92 12.79 21.99
C PHE A 166 -14.17 11.44 21.29
N TRP A 167 -14.73 10.44 21.99
CA TRP A 167 -15.04 9.14 21.39
C TRP A 167 -16.22 9.16 20.42
N PHE A 168 -17.21 10.04 20.61
CA PHE A 168 -18.38 10.08 19.73
C PHE A 168 -18.01 10.53 18.30
N PRO A 169 -17.26 11.63 18.10
CA PRO A 169 -16.76 11.98 16.77
C PRO A 169 -15.86 10.90 16.16
N LEU A 170 -15.07 10.19 16.97
CA LEU A 170 -14.20 9.12 16.49
C LEU A 170 -14.99 7.95 15.91
N ALA A 171 -16.08 7.55 16.57
CA ALA A 171 -16.99 6.53 16.07
C ALA A 171 -17.67 6.97 14.76
N LEU A 172 -18.07 8.25 14.65
CA LEU A 172 -18.63 8.80 13.42
C LEU A 172 -17.63 8.78 12.26
N VAL A 173 -16.37 9.15 12.49
CA VAL A 173 -15.32 9.09 11.45
C VAL A 173 -15.05 7.64 11.03
N ALA A 174 -15.02 6.70 11.98
CA ALA A 174 -14.89 5.28 11.64
C ALA A 174 -16.05 4.77 10.77
N ALA A 175 -17.28 5.21 11.03
CA ALA A 175 -18.43 4.90 10.18
C ALA A 175 -18.29 5.48 8.77
N VAL A 176 -17.82 6.73 8.64
CA VAL A 176 -17.52 7.35 7.34
C VAL A 176 -16.44 6.57 6.58
N PHE A 177 -15.38 6.13 7.25
CA PHE A 177 -14.34 5.31 6.63
C PHE A 177 -14.86 3.97 6.15
N PHE A 178 -15.71 3.30 6.94
CA PHE A 178 -16.36 2.06 6.53
C PHE A 178 -17.18 2.25 5.24
N VAL A 179 -18.01 3.29 5.16
CA VAL A 179 -18.79 3.60 3.95
C VAL A 179 -17.87 3.92 2.77
N ALA A 180 -16.81 4.70 3.00
CA ALA A 180 -15.87 5.07 1.94
C ALA A 180 -15.00 3.90 1.46
N ASP A 181 -14.68 2.92 2.32
CA ASP A 181 -14.02 1.67 1.94
C ASP A 181 -14.96 0.75 1.17
N ASN A 182 -16.26 0.74 1.51
CA ASN A 182 -17.25 -0.01 0.76
C ASN A 182 -17.42 0.53 -0.67
N GLY A 183 -17.55 1.85 -0.84
CA GLY A 183 -17.61 2.48 -2.16
C GLY A 183 -16.34 2.23 -2.99
N ALA A 184 -15.16 2.31 -2.37
CA ALA A 184 -13.90 2.01 -3.06
C ALA A 184 -13.81 0.55 -3.54
N ASN A 185 -14.37 -0.40 -2.77
CA ASN A 185 -14.44 -1.80 -3.19
C ASN A 185 -15.39 -1.98 -4.38
N GLU A 186 -16.53 -1.28 -4.38
CA GLU A 186 -17.49 -1.27 -5.49
C GLU A 186 -16.84 -0.75 -6.78
N ASP A 187 -16.13 0.38 -6.74
CA ASP A 187 -15.40 0.92 -7.89
C ASP A 187 -14.31 -0.04 -8.39
N THR A 188 -13.63 -0.74 -7.47
CA THR A 188 -12.65 -1.77 -7.82
C THR A 188 -13.30 -2.97 -8.50
N THR A 189 -14.51 -3.37 -8.08
CA THR A 189 -15.26 -4.43 -8.75
C THR A 189 -15.74 -3.99 -10.13
N MET A 190 -16.23 -2.77 -10.29
CA MET A 190 -16.62 -2.22 -11.60
C MET A 190 -15.45 -2.19 -12.58
N LEU A 191 -14.25 -1.78 -12.12
CA LEU A 191 -13.05 -1.80 -12.95
C LEU A 191 -12.69 -3.23 -13.40
N LYS A 192 -12.81 -4.22 -12.52
CA LYS A 192 -12.56 -5.63 -12.87
C LYS A 192 -13.57 -6.16 -13.87
N GLU A 193 -14.84 -5.83 -13.71
CA GLU A 193 -15.91 -6.23 -14.63
C GLU A 193 -15.74 -5.59 -16.01
N ALA A 194 -15.37 -4.31 -16.07
CA ALA A 194 -15.05 -3.63 -17.32
C ALA A 194 -13.83 -4.27 -18.02
N THR A 195 -12.80 -4.61 -17.25
CA THR A 195 -11.60 -5.31 -17.76
C THR A 195 -11.95 -6.70 -18.29
N ALA A 196 -12.76 -7.47 -17.57
CA ALA A 196 -13.22 -8.78 -18.00
C ALA A 196 -14.05 -8.70 -19.29
N SER A 197 -14.91 -7.68 -19.41
CA SER A 197 -15.69 -7.43 -20.63
C SER A 197 -14.80 -7.13 -21.84
N ILE A 198 -13.72 -6.36 -21.65
CA ILE A 198 -12.72 -6.08 -22.70
C ILE A 198 -11.99 -7.35 -23.12
N GLN A 199 -11.59 -8.17 -22.15
CA GLN A 199 -10.92 -9.45 -22.40
C GLN A 199 -11.84 -10.42 -23.15
N GLU A 200 -13.11 -10.52 -22.76
CA GLU A 200 -14.12 -11.37 -23.39
C GLU A 200 -14.42 -10.91 -24.82
N ALA A 201 -14.66 -9.61 -25.04
CA ALA A 201 -14.87 -9.05 -26.38
C ALA A 201 -13.66 -9.29 -27.30
N SER A 202 -12.46 -9.12 -26.77
CA SER A 202 -11.21 -9.38 -27.50
C SER A 202 -11.01 -10.86 -27.79
N ALA A 203 -11.35 -11.76 -26.85
CA ALA A 203 -11.33 -13.21 -27.06
C ALA A 203 -12.30 -13.62 -28.18
N PHE A 204 -13.52 -13.09 -28.12
CA PHE A 204 -14.57 -13.35 -29.08
C PHE A 204 -14.14 -12.93 -30.49
N LEU A 205 -13.68 -11.68 -30.65
CA LEU A 205 -13.20 -11.17 -31.93
C LEU A 205 -11.95 -11.92 -32.42
N LEU A 206 -11.00 -12.24 -31.53
CA LEU A 206 -9.80 -13.01 -31.89
C LEU A 206 -10.14 -14.38 -32.46
N SER A 207 -11.15 -15.05 -31.91
CA SER A 207 -11.60 -16.35 -32.44
C SER A 207 -12.13 -16.24 -33.86
N GLN A 208 -12.86 -15.15 -34.17
CA GLN A 208 -13.39 -14.86 -35.50
C GLN A 208 -12.29 -14.45 -36.48
N ILE A 209 -11.35 -13.62 -36.03
CA ILE A 209 -10.17 -13.20 -36.81
C ILE A 209 -9.35 -14.41 -37.25
N LYS A 210 -9.10 -15.37 -36.36
CA LYS A 210 -8.37 -16.61 -36.69
C LYS A 210 -9.08 -17.43 -37.77
N ARG A 211 -10.41 -17.61 -37.64
CA ARG A 211 -11.20 -18.31 -38.67
C ARG A 211 -11.18 -17.57 -40.00
N TYR A 212 -11.16 -16.24 -39.97
CA TYR A 212 -11.07 -15.44 -41.19
C TYR A 212 -9.70 -15.55 -41.87
N ASP A 213 -8.61 -15.53 -41.10
CA ASP A 213 -7.25 -15.79 -41.60
C ASP A 213 -7.14 -17.20 -42.23
N ASP A 214 -7.68 -18.22 -41.55
CA ASP A 214 -7.74 -19.59 -42.09
C ASP A 214 -8.52 -19.64 -43.42
N TYR A 215 -9.65 -18.93 -43.50
CA TYR A 215 -10.42 -18.78 -44.74
C TYR A 215 -9.61 -18.09 -45.85
N CYS A 216 -8.88 -17.02 -45.53
CA CYS A 216 -8.04 -16.29 -46.48
C CYS A 216 -6.97 -17.21 -47.08
N ARG A 217 -6.25 -17.95 -46.25
CA ARG A 217 -5.19 -18.87 -46.68
C ARG A 217 -5.74 -20.02 -47.51
N ALA A 218 -6.86 -20.61 -47.09
CA ALA A 218 -7.49 -21.72 -47.81
C ALA A 218 -7.99 -21.33 -49.22
N ASN A 219 -8.29 -20.05 -49.43
CA ASN A 219 -8.79 -19.53 -50.71
C ASN A 219 -7.76 -18.71 -51.50
N GLY A 220 -6.50 -18.63 -51.03
CA GLY A 220 -5.44 -17.86 -51.70
C GLY A 220 -5.73 -16.36 -51.78
N LEU A 221 -6.38 -15.78 -50.75
CA LEU A 221 -6.82 -14.38 -50.70
C LEU A 221 -5.84 -13.45 -49.97
N ASP A 222 -4.58 -13.86 -49.81
CA ASP A 222 -3.57 -13.15 -49.01
C ASP A 222 -3.26 -11.71 -49.50
N SER A 223 -3.63 -11.41 -50.75
CA SER A 223 -3.52 -10.05 -51.32
C SER A 223 -4.56 -9.06 -50.81
N LEU A 224 -5.65 -9.53 -50.20
CA LEU A 224 -6.68 -8.66 -49.61
C LEU A 224 -6.15 -7.96 -48.36
N LYS A 225 -6.52 -6.69 -48.17
CA LYS A 225 -6.05 -5.90 -47.03
C LYS A 225 -6.63 -6.43 -45.72
N SER A 226 -7.88 -6.89 -45.73
CA SER A 226 -8.54 -7.51 -44.59
C SER A 226 -7.86 -8.82 -44.17
N CYS A 227 -7.36 -9.62 -45.11
CA CYS A 227 -6.61 -10.84 -44.82
C CYS A 227 -5.28 -10.52 -44.15
N GLN A 228 -4.54 -9.53 -44.64
CA GLN A 228 -3.32 -9.05 -43.99
C GLN A 228 -3.61 -8.52 -42.58
N TRP A 229 -4.64 -7.69 -42.43
CA TRP A 229 -5.08 -7.20 -41.12
C TRP A 229 -5.44 -8.35 -40.18
N SER A 230 -6.11 -9.40 -40.66
CA SER A 230 -6.50 -10.55 -39.83
C SER A 230 -5.29 -11.32 -39.30
N SER A 231 -4.21 -11.41 -40.06
CA SER A 231 -2.95 -11.98 -39.58
C SER A 231 -2.26 -11.04 -38.58
N ASP A 232 -2.13 -9.76 -38.93
CA ASP A 232 -1.39 -8.75 -38.13
C ASP A 232 -2.06 -8.45 -36.78
N SER A 233 -3.39 -8.43 -36.74
CA SER A 233 -4.17 -8.03 -35.56
C SER A 233 -4.26 -9.10 -34.47
N GLN A 234 -3.97 -10.37 -34.79
CA GLN A 234 -3.99 -11.47 -33.81
C GLN A 234 -3.09 -11.20 -32.61
N TRP A 235 -1.92 -10.59 -32.83
CA TRP A 235 -1.00 -10.23 -31.76
C TRP A 235 -1.63 -9.25 -30.79
N THR A 236 -2.22 -8.16 -31.30
CA THR A 236 -2.87 -7.12 -30.50
C THR A 236 -4.01 -7.70 -29.66
N PHE A 237 -4.94 -8.43 -30.29
CA PHE A 237 -6.09 -8.98 -29.56
C PHE A 237 -5.71 -10.11 -28.59
N THR A 238 -4.63 -10.85 -28.86
CA THR A 238 -4.11 -11.84 -27.89
C THR A 238 -3.62 -11.15 -26.62
N HIS A 239 -2.87 -10.05 -26.75
CA HIS A 239 -2.36 -9.34 -25.60
C HIS A 239 -3.45 -8.57 -24.85
N ILE A 240 -4.46 -8.02 -25.54
CA ILE A 240 -5.61 -7.42 -24.87
C ILE A 240 -6.41 -8.46 -24.09
N LYS A 241 -6.61 -9.66 -24.66
CA LYS A 241 -7.29 -10.77 -24.01
C LYS A 241 -6.57 -11.23 -22.72
N GLU A 242 -5.24 -11.20 -22.72
CA GLU A 242 -4.41 -11.71 -21.61
C GLU A 242 -3.97 -10.62 -20.61
N GLY A 243 -4.00 -9.36 -21.03
CA GLY A 243 -3.52 -8.22 -20.26
C GLY A 243 -4.52 -7.70 -19.23
N GLU A 244 -4.00 -6.98 -18.24
CA GLU A 244 -4.80 -6.23 -17.27
C GLU A 244 -5.27 -4.88 -17.84
N ALA A 245 -6.10 -4.14 -17.09
CA ALA A 245 -6.60 -2.83 -17.49
C ALA A 245 -5.49 -1.84 -17.90
N SER A 246 -4.35 -1.87 -17.18
CA SER A 246 -3.19 -1.04 -17.48
C SER A 246 -2.61 -1.32 -18.87
N TYR A 247 -2.51 -2.60 -19.25
CA TYR A 247 -2.04 -2.97 -20.58
C TYR A 247 -2.94 -2.40 -21.68
N PHE A 248 -4.26 -2.55 -21.52
CA PHE A 248 -5.21 -2.00 -22.48
C PHE A 248 -5.09 -0.47 -22.58
N MET A 249 -4.94 0.22 -21.46
CA MET A 249 -4.77 1.67 -21.47
C MET A 249 -3.49 2.14 -22.17
N ASP A 250 -2.38 1.47 -21.91
CA ASP A 250 -1.06 1.87 -22.38
C ASP A 250 -0.79 1.47 -23.84
N PHE A 251 -1.36 0.35 -24.29
CA PHE A 251 -0.99 -0.27 -25.57
C PHE A 251 -2.14 -0.45 -26.56
N ALA A 252 -3.41 -0.45 -26.13
CA ALA A 252 -4.51 -0.53 -27.09
C ALA A 252 -4.65 0.79 -27.85
N PRO A 253 -5.03 0.77 -29.13
CA PRO A 253 -5.32 1.98 -29.89
C PRO A 253 -6.40 2.87 -29.24
N ASP A 254 -6.32 4.18 -29.46
CA ASP A 254 -7.29 5.16 -28.94
C ASP A 254 -8.57 5.26 -29.78
N ASP A 255 -8.50 4.85 -31.05
CA ASP A 255 -9.60 4.93 -32.00
C ASP A 255 -9.72 3.65 -32.84
N SER A 256 -10.85 3.48 -33.53
CA SER A 256 -11.10 2.32 -34.39
C SER A 256 -10.07 2.20 -35.51
N LYS A 257 -9.59 3.34 -36.04
CA LYS A 257 -8.58 3.38 -37.10
C LYS A 257 -7.29 2.69 -36.67
N GLY A 258 -6.83 2.92 -35.45
CA GLY A 258 -5.64 2.28 -34.91
C GLY A 258 -5.81 0.77 -34.70
N PHE A 259 -7.02 0.29 -34.37
CA PHE A 259 -7.30 -1.16 -34.36
C PHE A 259 -7.23 -1.80 -35.75
N TYR A 260 -7.61 -1.06 -36.80
CA TYR A 260 -7.45 -1.50 -38.19
C TYR A 260 -6.02 -1.34 -38.72
N ALA A 261 -5.19 -0.50 -38.10
CA ALA A 261 -3.77 -0.40 -38.41
C ALA A 261 -2.97 -1.63 -37.92
N ALA A 262 -3.45 -2.32 -36.89
CA ALA A 262 -2.79 -3.45 -36.25
C ALA A 262 -1.33 -3.12 -35.85
N THR A 263 -0.34 -3.82 -36.40
CA THR A 263 1.10 -3.57 -36.14
C THR A 263 1.69 -2.44 -37.00
N ARG A 264 0.92 -1.89 -37.96
CA ARG A 264 1.38 -0.81 -38.85
C ARG A 264 1.29 0.51 -38.10
N ARG A 265 2.40 1.27 -38.09
CA ARG A 265 2.45 2.58 -37.42
C ARG A 265 1.47 3.60 -38.02
N THR A 266 1.12 3.45 -39.29
CA THR A 266 0.19 4.35 -40.01
C THR A 266 -0.58 3.56 -41.07
N ILE A 267 -1.88 3.79 -41.16
CA ILE A 267 -2.78 3.28 -42.20
C ILE A 267 -3.57 4.45 -42.80
N SER A 268 -3.81 4.45 -44.11
CA SER A 268 -4.64 5.47 -44.77
C SER A 268 -6.13 5.22 -44.52
N ASP A 269 -6.97 6.25 -44.66
CA ASP A 269 -8.42 6.09 -44.49
C ASP A 269 -9.02 5.22 -45.59
N GLU A 270 -8.46 5.27 -46.80
CA GLU A 270 -8.84 4.41 -47.92
C GLU A 270 -8.56 2.94 -47.63
N ASP A 271 -7.43 2.63 -46.98
CA ASP A 271 -7.07 1.27 -46.60
C ASP A 271 -8.01 0.73 -45.52
N VAL A 272 -8.36 1.56 -44.53
CA VAL A 272 -9.33 1.20 -43.50
C VAL A 272 -10.69 0.92 -44.11
N ILE A 273 -11.19 1.78 -45.01
CA ILE A 273 -12.47 1.58 -45.68
C ILE A 273 -12.43 0.30 -46.53
N ALA A 274 -11.33 0.01 -47.21
CA ALA A 274 -11.16 -1.22 -47.98
C ALA A 274 -11.25 -2.47 -47.10
N ILE A 275 -10.52 -2.52 -45.97
CA ILE A 275 -10.57 -3.62 -45.01
C ILE A 275 -12.02 -3.88 -44.55
N ARG A 276 -12.71 -2.81 -44.14
CA ARG A 276 -14.06 -2.88 -43.60
C ARG A 276 -15.08 -3.35 -44.64
N LYS A 277 -14.93 -2.88 -45.89
CA LYS A 277 -15.74 -3.36 -47.02
C LYS A 277 -15.50 -4.84 -47.31
N GLU A 278 -14.25 -5.27 -47.36
CA GLU A 278 -13.88 -6.68 -47.57
C GLU A 278 -14.44 -7.59 -46.46
N ILE A 279 -14.45 -7.13 -45.20
CA ILE A 279 -15.07 -7.84 -44.06
C ILE A 279 -16.60 -7.87 -44.21
N ASN A 280 -17.23 -6.77 -44.60
CA ASN A 280 -18.67 -6.74 -44.80
C ASN A 280 -19.10 -7.68 -45.94
N ASP A 281 -18.37 -7.71 -47.04
CA ASP A 281 -18.61 -8.62 -48.16
C ASP A 281 -18.45 -10.09 -47.73
N TYR A 282 -17.45 -10.39 -46.89
CA TYR A 282 -17.28 -11.70 -46.26
C TYR A 282 -18.47 -12.09 -45.38
N ASN A 283 -18.94 -11.17 -44.52
CA ASN A 283 -20.10 -11.37 -43.67
C ASN A 283 -21.38 -11.63 -44.47
N LEU A 284 -21.64 -10.83 -45.51
CA LEU A 284 -22.81 -11.00 -46.38
C LEU A 284 -22.77 -12.33 -47.15
N ARG A 285 -21.57 -12.80 -47.52
CA ARG A 285 -21.39 -14.07 -48.22
C ARG A 285 -21.65 -15.28 -47.32
N LEU A 286 -21.12 -15.28 -46.10
CA LEU A 286 -21.23 -16.44 -45.19
C LEU A 286 -22.51 -16.42 -44.34
N CYS A 287 -22.94 -15.23 -43.92
CA CYS A 287 -24.07 -15.02 -43.02
C CYS A 287 -25.09 -14.05 -43.65
N PRO A 288 -25.67 -14.38 -44.82
CA PRO A 288 -26.61 -13.49 -45.50
C PRO A 288 -27.84 -13.18 -44.64
N VAL A 289 -28.30 -11.94 -44.73
CA VAL A 289 -29.56 -11.47 -44.15
C VAL A 289 -30.61 -11.38 -45.26
N LYS A 290 -31.71 -12.12 -45.12
CA LYS A 290 -32.83 -12.06 -46.07
C LYS A 290 -33.85 -11.03 -45.63
N HIS A 291 -34.05 -9.99 -46.43
CA HIS A 291 -35.09 -8.99 -46.21
C HIS A 291 -36.37 -9.41 -46.93
N PHE A 292 -37.49 -9.52 -46.21
CA PHE A 292 -38.77 -9.95 -46.77
C PHE A 292 -39.72 -8.78 -47.08
N SER A 293 -39.70 -7.72 -46.26
CA SER A 293 -40.48 -6.48 -46.43
C SER A 293 -39.99 -5.40 -45.45
N ASN A 294 -40.52 -4.17 -45.50
CA ASN A 294 -40.12 -3.05 -44.63
C ASN A 294 -40.10 -3.45 -43.15
N GLY A 295 -38.89 -3.63 -42.61
CA GLY A 295 -38.63 -3.95 -41.19
C GLY A 295 -38.54 -5.44 -40.84
N MET A 296 -38.79 -6.37 -41.77
CA MET A 296 -38.70 -7.81 -41.51
C MET A 296 -37.50 -8.44 -42.22
N SER A 297 -36.47 -8.78 -41.43
CA SER A 297 -35.29 -9.49 -41.88
C SER A 297 -35.11 -10.81 -41.14
N ARG A 298 -34.49 -11.78 -41.80
CA ARG A 298 -34.10 -13.07 -41.21
C ARG A 298 -32.61 -13.27 -41.38
N SER A 299 -31.93 -13.40 -40.26
CA SER A 299 -30.51 -13.70 -40.19
C SER A 299 -30.25 -15.18 -40.51
N SER A 300 -28.99 -15.47 -40.84
CA SER A 300 -28.53 -16.84 -40.99
C SER A 300 -28.59 -17.60 -39.66
N PRO A 301 -28.89 -18.92 -39.67
CA PRO A 301 -28.97 -19.71 -38.45
C PRO A 301 -27.62 -19.75 -37.72
N LEU A 302 -27.68 -19.85 -36.39
CA LEU A 302 -26.49 -19.96 -35.54
C LEU A 302 -25.66 -21.18 -35.93
N SER A 303 -24.35 -20.98 -36.06
CA SER A 303 -23.38 -22.03 -36.40
C SER A 303 -22.00 -21.68 -35.83
N SER A 304 -20.99 -22.52 -36.07
CA SER A 304 -19.60 -22.21 -35.74
C SER A 304 -19.02 -21.02 -36.51
N THR A 305 -19.74 -20.58 -37.54
CA THR A 305 -19.35 -19.46 -38.41
C THR A 305 -20.23 -18.25 -38.18
N CYS A 306 -21.56 -18.40 -38.20
CA CYS A 306 -22.50 -17.30 -38.02
C CYS A 306 -22.95 -17.22 -36.56
N GLU A 307 -22.47 -16.21 -35.84
CA GLU A 307 -22.70 -16.03 -34.41
C GLU A 307 -23.42 -14.71 -34.13
N TYR A 308 -24.21 -14.65 -33.05
CA TYR A 308 -24.73 -13.39 -32.54
C TYR A 308 -23.64 -12.68 -31.75
N VAL A 309 -23.44 -11.39 -32.04
CA VAL A 309 -22.57 -10.55 -31.22
C VAL A 309 -23.31 -10.20 -29.93
N PRO A 310 -22.72 -10.42 -28.74
CA PRO A 310 -23.30 -9.93 -27.51
C PRO A 310 -23.60 -8.44 -27.60
N ARG A 311 -24.84 -8.03 -27.26
CA ARG A 311 -25.30 -6.64 -27.43
C ARG A 311 -24.40 -5.62 -26.73
N GLY A 312 -23.79 -6.01 -25.60
CA GLY A 312 -22.86 -5.16 -24.85
C GLY A 312 -21.64 -4.74 -25.67
N PHE A 313 -21.21 -5.54 -26.65
CA PHE A 313 -20.05 -5.24 -27.50
C PHE A 313 -20.41 -4.44 -28.75
N CYS A 314 -21.68 -4.05 -28.94
CA CYS A 314 -22.17 -3.26 -30.07
C CYS A 314 -22.84 -1.95 -29.60
N LEU A 315 -22.49 -1.43 -28.41
CA LEU A 315 -23.10 -0.21 -27.88
C LEU A 315 -22.65 1.06 -28.60
N ASN A 316 -21.50 1.00 -29.26
CA ASN A 316 -20.95 2.10 -30.05
C ASN A 316 -21.22 1.84 -31.53
N ASN A 317 -21.71 2.86 -32.23
CA ASN A 317 -21.95 2.76 -33.66
C ASN A 317 -20.61 2.67 -34.41
N PRO A 318 -20.57 1.97 -35.57
CA PRO A 318 -19.39 1.95 -36.41
C PRO A 318 -19.04 3.35 -36.92
N ASP A 319 -17.77 3.72 -36.81
CA ASP A 319 -17.24 4.98 -37.35
C ASP A 319 -17.23 4.94 -38.89
N GLY A 320 -17.03 6.06 -39.61
CA GLY A 320 -16.83 6.05 -41.08
C GLY A 320 -18.06 6.43 -41.92
N PRO A 321 -18.00 6.25 -43.26
CA PRO A 321 -19.02 6.78 -44.16
C PRO A 321 -20.38 6.06 -43.96
N PRO A 322 -21.50 6.81 -43.98
CA PRO A 322 -22.82 6.24 -43.77
C PRO A 322 -23.15 5.17 -44.82
N GLY A 323 -23.68 4.03 -44.37
CA GLY A 323 -24.10 2.92 -45.23
C GLY A 323 -23.01 1.90 -45.56
N LEU A 324 -21.78 2.04 -45.05
CA LEU A 324 -20.73 1.02 -45.21
C LEU A 324 -21.05 -0.26 -44.42
N VAL A 325 -21.69 -0.11 -43.27
CA VAL A 325 -22.06 -1.19 -42.35
C VAL A 325 -23.48 -0.95 -41.86
N ASP A 326 -24.24 -2.03 -41.68
CA ASP A 326 -25.58 -1.96 -41.10
C ASP A 326 -25.52 -1.51 -39.63
N ASN A 327 -26.24 -0.43 -39.30
CA ASN A 327 -26.36 0.08 -37.93
C ASN A 327 -27.03 -0.93 -36.99
N ASN A 328 -27.81 -1.88 -37.53
CA ASN A 328 -28.47 -2.94 -36.77
C ASN A 328 -27.70 -4.27 -36.77
N ILE A 329 -26.39 -4.26 -37.02
CA ILE A 329 -25.53 -5.45 -37.03
C ILE A 329 -25.65 -6.33 -35.77
N SER A 330 -25.94 -5.73 -34.60
CA SER A 330 -26.16 -6.45 -33.34
C SER A 330 -27.42 -7.33 -33.32
N SER A 331 -28.35 -7.11 -34.24
CA SER A 331 -29.58 -7.88 -34.39
C SER A 331 -29.43 -9.05 -35.38
N HIS A 332 -28.25 -9.19 -36.00
CA HIS A 332 -27.97 -10.17 -37.03
C HIS A 332 -26.79 -11.07 -36.66
N THR A 333 -26.75 -12.25 -37.26
CA THR A 333 -25.61 -13.15 -37.15
C THR A 333 -24.53 -12.71 -38.13
N VAL A 334 -23.28 -12.69 -37.68
CA VAL A 334 -22.12 -12.29 -38.49
C VAL A 334 -21.00 -13.31 -38.36
N ALA A 335 -20.14 -13.39 -39.38
CA ALA A 335 -18.96 -14.26 -39.35
C ALA A 335 -17.78 -13.58 -38.64
N LEU A 336 -17.68 -12.26 -38.76
CA LEU A 336 -16.66 -11.42 -38.16
C LEU A 336 -17.28 -10.12 -37.65
N ALA A 337 -17.25 -9.92 -36.35
CA ALA A 337 -17.92 -8.83 -35.64
C ALA A 337 -17.05 -7.59 -35.40
N SER A 338 -16.06 -7.34 -36.26
CA SER A 338 -15.11 -6.22 -36.10
C SER A 338 -15.83 -4.88 -35.98
N GLU A 339 -16.89 -4.69 -36.75
CA GLU A 339 -17.66 -3.44 -36.81
C GLU A 339 -18.49 -3.15 -35.55
N CYS A 340 -18.70 -4.13 -34.68
CA CYS A 340 -19.24 -3.89 -33.34
C CYS A 340 -18.11 -3.67 -32.32
N ILE A 341 -17.21 -4.65 -32.27
CA ILE A 341 -16.27 -4.80 -31.16
C ILE A 341 -15.18 -3.74 -31.21
N VAL A 342 -14.67 -3.39 -32.40
CA VAL A 342 -13.61 -2.37 -32.54
C VAL A 342 -14.09 -0.98 -32.09
N PRO A 343 -15.24 -0.45 -32.56
CA PRO A 343 -15.77 0.81 -32.06
C PRO A 343 -16.06 0.81 -30.57
N TRP A 344 -16.56 -0.32 -30.03
CA TRP A 344 -16.79 -0.45 -28.59
C TRP A 344 -15.49 -0.44 -27.78
N LEU A 345 -14.46 -1.17 -28.22
CA LEU A 345 -13.14 -1.17 -27.57
C LEU A 345 -12.49 0.22 -27.60
N ALA A 346 -12.58 0.94 -28.72
CA ALA A 346 -12.13 2.33 -28.79
C ALA A 346 -12.94 3.23 -27.83
N GLY A 347 -14.27 3.06 -27.81
CA GLY A 347 -15.19 3.86 -27.02
C GLY A 347 -15.17 3.62 -25.51
N VAL A 348 -14.76 2.44 -25.04
CA VAL A 348 -14.70 2.12 -23.61
C VAL A 348 -13.46 2.71 -22.92
N LYS A 349 -12.41 3.00 -23.69
CA LYS A 349 -11.11 3.48 -23.17
C LYS A 349 -11.21 4.74 -22.29
N PRO A 350 -11.98 5.80 -22.64
CA PRO A 350 -12.16 6.97 -21.79
C PRO A 350 -12.85 6.65 -20.45
N SER A 351 -13.86 5.78 -20.46
CA SER A 351 -14.57 5.36 -19.24
C SER A 351 -13.66 4.53 -18.33
N LEU A 352 -12.90 3.59 -18.91
CA LEU A 352 -11.92 2.80 -18.18
C LEU A 352 -10.83 3.69 -17.55
N LYS A 353 -10.36 4.70 -18.28
CA LYS A 353 -9.40 5.70 -17.75
C LYS A 353 -9.94 6.42 -16.51
N GLN A 354 -11.20 6.82 -16.54
CA GLN A 354 -11.85 7.47 -15.39
C GLN A 354 -11.95 6.52 -14.20
N GLN A 355 -12.37 5.28 -14.42
CA GLN A 355 -12.46 4.26 -13.36
C GLN A 355 -11.09 3.94 -12.75
N MET A 356 -10.06 3.79 -13.57
CA MET A 356 -8.69 3.57 -13.09
C MET A 356 -8.18 4.75 -12.27
N ALA A 357 -8.48 5.99 -12.68
CA ALA A 357 -8.12 7.18 -11.91
C ALA A 357 -8.83 7.22 -10.55
N LEU A 358 -10.12 6.85 -10.49
CA LEU A 358 -10.89 6.77 -9.24
C LEU A 358 -10.32 5.70 -8.30
N VAL A 359 -10.11 4.47 -8.78
CA VAL A 359 -9.50 3.38 -7.99
C VAL A 359 -8.11 3.80 -7.49
N GLY A 360 -7.30 4.43 -8.34
CA GLY A 360 -6.00 4.95 -7.94
C GLY A 360 -6.06 6.03 -6.85
N GLN A 361 -7.11 6.87 -6.85
CA GLN A 361 -7.34 7.83 -5.76
C GLN A 361 -7.75 7.12 -4.46
N HIS A 362 -8.61 6.11 -4.54
CA HIS A 362 -9.00 5.31 -3.38
C HIS A 362 -7.83 4.56 -2.77
N ASP A 363 -6.95 3.98 -3.59
CA ASP A 363 -5.73 3.31 -3.13
C ASP A 363 -4.79 4.27 -2.40
N LYS A 364 -4.60 5.49 -2.91
CA LYS A 364 -3.84 6.54 -2.21
C LYS A 364 -4.51 6.94 -0.90
N ALA A 365 -5.82 7.18 -0.91
CA ALA A 365 -6.57 7.55 0.29
C ALA A 365 -6.48 6.46 1.37
N LYS A 366 -6.54 5.18 0.98
CA LYS A 366 -6.36 4.03 1.88
C LYS A 366 -4.99 4.04 2.56
N ASN A 367 -3.93 4.33 1.81
CA ASN A 367 -2.58 4.53 2.33
C ASN A 367 -2.42 5.80 3.20
N HIS A 368 -3.38 6.71 3.24
CA HIS A 368 -3.40 7.81 4.23
C HIS A 368 -4.26 7.47 5.46
N ARG A 369 -5.35 6.71 5.30
CA ARG A 369 -6.25 6.30 6.39
C ARG A 369 -5.55 5.48 7.47
N TRP A 370 -4.48 4.73 7.17
CA TRP A 370 -3.76 4.00 8.21
C TRP A 370 -3.12 4.89 9.29
N LEU A 371 -2.69 6.12 8.95
CA LEU A 371 -2.18 7.08 9.94
C LEU A 371 -3.24 7.42 10.98
N TYR A 372 -4.50 7.49 10.53
CA TYR A 372 -5.62 7.66 11.43
C TYR A 372 -5.76 6.46 12.37
N PHE A 373 -5.63 5.22 11.88
CA PHE A 373 -5.68 4.04 12.76
C PHE A 373 -4.54 4.01 13.80
N LEU A 374 -3.33 4.44 13.44
CA LEU A 374 -2.26 4.62 14.42
C LEU A 374 -2.60 5.69 15.47
N ALA A 375 -3.12 6.84 15.05
CA ALA A 375 -3.53 7.91 15.96
C ALA A 375 -4.67 7.46 16.89
N VAL A 376 -5.64 6.72 16.35
CA VAL A 376 -6.71 6.06 17.12
C VAL A 376 -6.13 5.08 18.12
N ALA A 377 -5.15 4.26 17.74
CA ALA A 377 -4.51 3.34 18.68
C ALA A 377 -3.84 4.08 19.86
N VAL A 378 -3.16 5.20 19.60
CA VAL A 378 -2.64 6.08 20.67
C VAL A 378 -3.78 6.58 21.57
N ALA A 379 -4.91 7.01 21.00
CA ALA A 379 -6.08 7.46 21.74
C ALA A 379 -6.74 6.33 22.57
N VAL A 380 -6.86 5.12 22.02
CA VAL A 380 -7.31 3.92 22.75
C VAL A 380 -6.40 3.70 23.96
N GLY A 381 -5.08 3.74 23.77
CA GLY A 381 -4.10 3.65 24.84
C GLY A 381 -4.30 4.70 25.94
N ALA A 382 -4.54 5.95 25.55
CA ALA A 382 -4.85 7.02 26.47
C ALA A 382 -6.16 6.80 27.24
N LYS A 383 -7.21 6.24 26.62
CA LYS A 383 -8.45 5.85 27.32
C LYS A 383 -8.18 4.77 28.36
N VAL A 384 -7.44 3.73 27.99
CA VAL A 384 -7.04 2.65 28.91
C VAL A 384 -6.24 3.23 30.08
N ALA A 385 -5.38 4.22 29.84
CA ALA A 385 -4.67 4.93 30.90
C ALA A 385 -5.61 5.68 31.83
N LEU A 386 -6.61 6.40 31.32
CA LEU A 386 -7.61 7.09 32.14
C LEU A 386 -8.44 6.14 33.01
N ALA A 387 -8.77 4.96 32.49
CA ALA A 387 -9.40 3.89 33.27
C ALA A 387 -8.43 3.34 34.34
N THR A 388 -7.16 3.14 33.98
CA THR A 388 -6.11 2.70 34.91
C THR A 388 -5.92 3.69 36.06
N THR A 389 -5.92 5.00 35.76
CA THR A 389 -5.79 6.04 36.80
C THR A 389 -6.98 6.07 37.75
N LYS A 390 -8.19 5.77 37.24
CA LYS A 390 -9.41 5.59 38.06
C LYS A 390 -9.28 4.39 38.99
N LEU A 391 -8.95 3.22 38.44
CA LEU A 391 -8.83 1.97 39.19
C LEU A 391 -7.75 2.06 40.28
N CYS A 392 -6.68 2.82 40.02
CA CYS A 392 -5.58 3.03 40.97
C CYS A 392 -5.77 4.25 41.88
N LEU A 393 -6.96 4.89 41.85
CA LEU A 393 -7.36 6.05 42.65
C LEU A 393 -6.30 7.15 42.68
N ILE A 394 -5.71 7.47 41.52
CA ILE A 394 -4.59 8.42 41.43
C ILE A 394 -5.03 9.84 41.83
N ASP A 395 -6.27 10.20 41.51
CA ASP A 395 -6.95 11.47 41.77
C ASP A 395 -7.25 11.73 43.25
N VAL A 396 -7.35 10.68 44.07
CA VAL A 396 -7.62 10.79 45.52
C VAL A 396 -6.31 10.82 46.34
N ARG A 397 -5.16 10.58 45.70
CA ARG A 397 -3.87 10.50 46.42
C ARG A 397 -3.51 11.85 47.08
N PRO A 398 -2.88 11.82 48.27
CA PRO A 398 -2.33 13.03 48.88
C PRO A 398 -1.37 13.75 47.92
N VAL A 399 -1.31 15.08 47.98
CA VAL A 399 -0.42 15.90 47.14
C VAL A 399 1.06 15.47 47.29
N ALA A 400 1.43 15.03 48.50
CA ALA A 400 2.74 14.46 48.81
C ALA A 400 3.07 13.16 48.06
N ASP A 401 2.11 12.55 47.37
CA ASP A 401 2.23 11.29 46.64
C ASP A 401 1.96 11.44 45.12
N ARG A 402 1.72 12.67 44.62
CA ARG A 402 1.55 13.01 43.19
C ARG A 402 2.85 13.48 42.51
N ARG A 403 2.92 13.53 41.18
CA ARG A 403 4.12 13.96 40.43
C ARG A 403 5.37 13.12 40.78
N ARG A 404 5.18 11.81 40.93
CA ARG A 404 6.21 10.91 41.50
C ARG A 404 7.45 10.88 40.64
N VAL A 405 7.26 10.73 39.33
CA VAL A 405 8.35 10.69 38.35
C VAL A 405 9.05 12.04 38.29
N LEU A 406 8.34 13.16 38.15
CA LEU A 406 8.94 14.50 38.16
C LEU A 406 9.80 14.76 39.42
N ARG A 407 9.36 14.31 40.60
CA ARG A 407 10.14 14.47 41.84
C ARG A 407 11.39 13.59 41.87
N VAL A 408 11.28 12.33 41.46
CA VAL A 408 12.45 11.43 41.35
C VAL A 408 13.43 11.96 40.31
N THR A 409 12.96 12.36 39.14
CA THR A 409 13.78 12.93 38.06
C THR A 409 14.44 14.23 38.50
N ARG A 410 13.72 15.19 39.10
CA ARG A 410 14.31 16.42 39.63
C ARG A 410 15.36 16.13 40.71
N ARG A 411 15.12 15.16 41.60
CA ARG A 411 16.09 14.77 42.64
C ARG A 411 17.34 14.14 42.03
N ARG A 412 17.19 13.26 41.03
CA ARG A 412 18.31 12.64 40.31
C ARG A 412 19.10 13.63 39.46
N VAL A 413 18.43 14.51 38.72
CA VAL A 413 19.08 15.61 37.98
C VAL A 413 19.82 16.53 38.94
N ARG A 414 19.22 16.92 40.08
CA ARG A 414 19.90 17.73 41.11
C ARG A 414 21.12 17.00 41.68
N GLN A 415 21.04 15.69 41.90
CA GLN A 415 22.19 14.87 42.32
C GLN A 415 23.28 14.83 41.25
N CYS A 416 22.95 14.60 39.97
CA CYS A 416 23.91 14.63 38.87
C CYS A 416 24.58 15.99 38.73
N VAL A 417 23.82 17.09 38.81
CA VAL A 417 24.36 18.46 38.78
C VAL A 417 25.28 18.71 39.98
N GLN A 418 24.92 18.22 41.17
CA GLN A 418 25.78 18.31 42.36
C GLN A 418 27.08 17.51 42.21
N VAL A 419 27.02 16.30 41.65
CA VAL A 419 28.20 15.46 41.37
C VAL A 419 29.08 16.13 40.32
N MET A 420 28.51 16.61 39.21
CA MET A 420 29.24 17.36 38.17
C MET A 420 29.89 18.63 38.72
N ARG A 421 29.19 19.38 39.58
CA ARG A 421 29.76 20.56 40.25
C ARG A 421 30.92 20.19 41.18
N ARG A 422 30.82 19.09 41.92
CA ARG A 422 31.91 18.58 42.78
C ARG A 422 33.11 18.13 41.95
N LEU A 423 32.88 17.46 40.82
CA LEU A 423 33.93 17.06 39.89
C LEU A 423 34.62 18.29 39.29
N LEU A 424 33.87 19.29 38.80
CA LEU A 424 34.43 20.53 38.25
C LEU A 424 35.24 21.33 39.29
N VAL A 425 34.76 21.44 40.53
CA VAL A 425 35.52 22.08 41.62
C VAL A 425 36.76 21.26 42.00
N GLY A 426 36.68 19.92 41.96
CA GLY A 426 37.81 19.03 42.16
C GLY A 426 38.88 19.21 41.09
N PHE A 427 38.49 19.22 39.81
CA PHE A 427 39.40 19.50 38.69
C PHE A 427 40.01 20.90 38.77
N GLY A 428 39.23 21.92 39.15
CA GLY A 428 39.75 23.28 39.35
C GLY A 428 40.79 23.37 40.48
N ARG A 429 40.62 22.59 41.56
CA ARG A 429 41.61 22.51 42.65
C ARG A 429 42.88 21.78 42.22
N ILE A 430 42.77 20.70 41.45
CA ILE A 430 43.91 19.96 40.90
C ILE A 430 44.68 20.84 39.92
N ALA A 431 43.99 21.52 39.00
CA ALA A 431 44.61 22.45 38.05
C ALA A 431 45.33 23.61 38.76
N ARG A 432 44.74 24.16 39.83
CA ARG A 432 45.39 25.19 40.66
C ARG A 432 46.60 24.65 41.40
N PHE A 433 46.54 23.42 41.89
CA PHE A 433 47.67 22.77 42.56
C PHE A 433 48.84 22.52 41.60
N GLU A 434 48.55 22.02 40.40
CA GLU A 434 49.57 21.84 39.35
C GLU A 434 50.12 23.18 38.85
N ALA A 435 49.30 24.22 38.71
CA ALA A 435 49.78 25.56 38.35
C ALA A 435 50.71 26.14 39.43
N ILE A 436 50.41 25.95 40.71
CA ILE A 436 51.30 26.36 41.82
C ILE A 436 52.59 25.54 41.83
N ARG A 437 52.51 24.24 41.50
CA ARG A 437 53.67 23.36 41.42
C ARG A 437 54.61 23.78 40.28
N VAL A 438 54.05 24.05 39.11
CA VAL A 438 54.77 24.57 37.94
C VAL A 438 55.37 25.95 38.22
N ALA A 439 54.62 26.86 38.86
CA ALA A 439 55.14 28.17 39.26
C ALA A 439 56.30 28.07 40.26
N LYS A 440 56.25 27.15 41.23
CA LYS A 440 57.35 26.89 42.17
C LYS A 440 58.57 26.29 41.47
N VAL A 441 58.39 25.41 40.49
CA VAL A 441 59.48 24.83 39.69
C VAL A 441 60.14 25.90 38.80
N LEU A 442 59.36 26.77 38.19
CA LEU A 442 59.84 27.92 37.41
C LEU A 442 60.64 28.89 38.28
N LYS A 443 60.12 29.26 39.46
CA LYS A 443 60.83 30.15 40.39
C LYS A 443 62.18 29.57 40.84
N ARG A 444 62.24 28.28 41.15
CA ARG A 444 63.50 27.58 41.51
C ARG A 444 64.51 27.45 40.37
N ARG A 445 64.07 27.53 39.10
CA ARG A 445 64.98 27.56 37.94
C ARG A 445 65.56 28.94 37.69
N VAL A 446 64.84 30.00 38.05
CA VAL A 446 65.32 31.38 37.96
C VAL A 446 66.38 31.63 39.04
N GLU A 447 66.14 31.22 40.29
CA GLU A 447 67.10 31.36 41.41
C GLU A 447 68.37 30.48 41.30
N ARG A 448 68.50 29.61 40.28
CA ARG A 448 69.71 28.82 40.00
C ARG A 448 70.53 29.34 38.80
N ARG A 449 70.06 30.41 38.15
CA ARG A 449 70.75 31.06 37.01
C ARG A 449 71.42 32.38 37.37
N ASP A 450 71.20 32.85 38.59
CA ASP A 450 72.01 33.87 39.27
C ASP A 450 72.98 33.14 40.23
#